data_AF-A0A7Z9UX46-F1
#
_entry.id   AF-A0A7Z9UX46-F1
#
_cell.length_a   1.000
_cell.length_b   1.000
_cell.length_c   1.000
_cell.angle_alpha   90.00
_cell.angle_beta   90.00
_cell.angle_gamma   90.00
#
_symmetry.space_group_name_H-M   'P 1'
#
loop_
_entity.id
_entity.type
_entity.pdbx_description
1 polymer ?
#
loop_
_entity_poly.entity_id
_entity_poly.type
_entity_poly.pdbx_seq_one_letter_code
_entity_poly.pdbx_strand_id
1 'polypeptide(L)'
;MLKILDVHVADIRFPTSSQSDGSDAMNPDPDYSATYVTLITNSAFKGNGLTFTIGRGNELCVAAVHALKFLLINKDLVEITRNMGVFWRSLVGD
;
A
#
# COMPACT_ATOMS: atom_id res chain seq x y z
N MET A 1 -6.22 23.35 -0.40
CA MET A 1 -5.29 22.38 0.23
C MET A 1 -5.81 20.99 -0.02
N LEU A 2 -4.96 20.11 -0.54
CA LEU A 2 -5.31 18.76 -0.95
C LEU A 2 -5.03 17.83 0.22
N LYS A 3 -6.08 17.42 0.92
CA LYS A 3 -5.98 16.63 2.15
C LYS A 3 -6.39 15.19 1.92
N ILE A 4 -5.70 14.27 2.57
CA ILE A 4 -6.08 12.86 2.62
C ILE A 4 -7.24 12.73 3.63
N LEU A 5 -8.38 12.22 3.18
CA LEU A 5 -9.59 12.02 3.98
C LEU A 5 -9.75 10.58 4.45
N ASP A 6 -9.33 9.61 3.63
CA ASP A 6 -9.35 8.20 4.00
C ASP A 6 -8.30 7.41 3.21
N VAL A 7 -8.08 6.18 3.64
CA VAL A 7 -7.20 5.20 3.01
C VAL A 7 -8.00 3.93 2.81
N HIS A 8 -8.26 3.60 1.54
CA HIS A 8 -8.85 2.32 1.16
C HIS A 8 -7.73 1.34 0.84
N VAL A 9 -7.92 0.07 1.20
CA VAL A 9 -6.98 -1.01 0.90
C VAL A 9 -7.72 -2.23 0.37
N ALA A 10 -7.17 -2.88 -0.65
CA ALA A 10 -7.69 -4.10 -1.24
C ALA A 10 -6.62 -5.21 -1.21
N ASP A 11 -7.05 -6.42 -0.83
CA ASP A 11 -6.29 -7.66 -1.00
C ASP A 11 -6.57 -8.19 -2.41
N ILE A 12 -5.61 -8.05 -3.33
CA ILE A 12 -5.74 -8.49 -4.71
C ILE A 12 -4.74 -9.62 -4.95
N ARG A 13 -5.21 -10.75 -5.49
CA ARG A 13 -4.36 -11.92 -5.78
C ARG A 13 -4.64 -12.42 -7.19
N PHE A 14 -3.58 -12.70 -7.94
CA PHE A 14 -3.63 -13.22 -9.29
C PHE A 14 -3.14 -14.68 -9.29
N PRO A 15 -3.84 -15.63 -9.94
CA PRO A 15 -3.53 -17.05 -9.89
C PRO A 15 -2.36 -17.43 -10.83
N THR A 16 -1.22 -16.75 -10.72
CA THR A 16 -0.03 -16.97 -11.55
C THR A 16 0.56 -18.37 -11.38
N SER A 17 0.35 -18.99 -10.22
CA SER A 17 0.73 -20.39 -9.95
C SER A 17 0.11 -21.38 -10.94
N SER A 18 -1.05 -21.05 -11.52
CA SER A 18 -1.74 -21.93 -12.49
C SER A 18 -0.94 -22.16 -13.79
N GLN A 19 -0.01 -21.26 -14.12
CA GLN A 19 0.88 -21.36 -15.28
C GLN A 19 2.36 -21.40 -14.89
N SER A 20 2.66 -21.53 -13.59
CA SER A 20 4.03 -21.41 -13.04
C SER A 20 4.72 -20.08 -13.37
N ASP A 21 3.96 -19.01 -13.61
CA ASP A 21 4.53 -17.70 -13.90
C ASP A 21 5.22 -17.14 -12.65
N GLY A 22 6.50 -16.81 -12.77
CA GLY A 22 7.31 -16.29 -11.66
C GLY A 22 7.90 -17.34 -10.73
N SER A 23 7.73 -18.63 -11.03
CA SER A 23 8.33 -19.71 -10.24
C SER A 23 9.86 -19.63 -10.23
N ASP A 24 10.47 -19.87 -9.08
CA ASP A 24 11.91 -20.00 -8.93
C ASP A 24 12.27 -21.13 -7.94
N ALA A 25 13.56 -21.32 -7.64
CA ALA A 25 14.03 -22.41 -6.78
C ALA A 25 13.54 -22.31 -5.32
N MET A 26 13.20 -21.12 -4.84
CA MET A 26 12.68 -20.85 -3.50
C MET A 26 11.14 -20.73 -3.49
N ASN A 27 10.58 -20.13 -4.54
CA ASN A 27 9.16 -19.82 -4.67
C ASN A 27 8.57 -20.64 -5.83
N PRO A 28 8.22 -21.92 -5.63
CA PRO A 28 7.83 -22.81 -6.74
C PRO A 28 6.44 -22.49 -7.33
N ASP A 29 5.53 -21.91 -6.54
CA ASP A 29 4.13 -21.70 -6.88
C ASP A 29 3.58 -20.32 -6.45
N PRO A 30 4.19 -19.20 -6.87
CA PRO A 30 3.79 -17.88 -6.39
C PRO A 30 2.44 -17.46 -7.01
N ASP A 31 1.55 -16.91 -6.17
CA ASP A 31 0.37 -16.18 -6.62
C ASP A 31 0.63 -14.69 -6.44
N TYR A 32 1.05 -14.02 -7.52
CA TYR A 32 1.38 -12.60 -7.52
C TYR A 32 0.22 -11.81 -6.93
N SER A 33 0.52 -11.03 -5.91
CA SER A 33 -0.48 -10.39 -5.08
C SER A 33 -0.09 -8.95 -4.80
N ALA A 34 -1.11 -8.11 -4.58
CA ALA A 34 -0.95 -6.71 -4.26
C ALA A 34 -1.81 -6.38 -3.04
N THR A 35 -1.17 -5.78 -2.04
CA THR A 35 -1.88 -4.94 -1.08
C THR A 35 -2.02 -3.58 -1.72
N TYR A 36 -3.16 -3.33 -2.37
CA TYR A 36 -3.37 -2.13 -3.17
C TYR A 36 -4.01 -1.03 -2.32
N VAL A 37 -3.39 0.13 -2.26
CA VAL A 37 -3.79 1.26 -1.43
C VAL A 37 -4.27 2.42 -2.31
N THR A 38 -5.42 2.98 -1.95
CA THR A 38 -5.94 4.23 -2.53
C THR A 38 -6.15 5.27 -1.43
N LEU A 39 -5.38 6.35 -1.50
CA LEU A 39 -5.57 7.56 -0.71
C LEU A 39 -6.71 8.38 -1.30
N ILE A 40 -7.79 8.52 -0.54
CA ILE A 40 -8.95 9.33 -0.89
C ILE A 40 -8.68 10.76 -0.45
N THR A 41 -8.86 11.74 -1.33
CA THR A 41 -8.65 13.16 -1.01
C THR A 41 -9.96 13.93 -1.00
N ASN A 42 -9.89 15.19 -0.55
CA ASN A 42 -10.99 16.15 -0.66
C ASN A 42 -11.19 16.75 -2.07
N SER A 43 -10.68 16.08 -3.11
CA SER A 43 -10.78 16.51 -4.51
C SER A 43 -11.01 15.32 -5.44
N ALA A 44 -10.97 15.55 -6.76
CA ALA A 44 -11.01 14.48 -7.75
C ALA A 44 -9.74 13.60 -7.78
N PHE A 45 -8.61 14.08 -7.23
CA PHE A 45 -7.37 13.32 -7.23
C PHE A 45 -7.39 12.20 -6.20
N LYS A 46 -6.77 11.07 -6.55
CA LYS A 46 -6.53 9.92 -5.67
C LYS A 46 -5.07 9.53 -5.77
N GLY A 47 -4.46 9.14 -4.64
CA GLY A 47 -3.11 8.57 -4.63
C GLY A 47 -3.20 7.06 -4.64
N ASN A 48 -2.63 6.39 -5.64
CA ASN A 48 -2.61 4.94 -5.71
C ASN A 48 -1.19 4.40 -5.52
N GLY A 49 -1.07 3.33 -4.74
CA GLY A 49 0.20 2.64 -4.50
C GLY A 49 -0.05 1.20 -4.10
N LEU A 50 0.99 0.38 -4.11
CA LEU A 50 0.90 -1.01 -3.69
C LEU A 50 2.20 -1.49 -3.08
N THR A 51 2.11 -2.56 -2.28
CA THR A 51 3.24 -3.45 -2.04
C THR A 51 2.94 -4.82 -2.64
N PHE A 52 3.98 -5.47 -3.15
CA PHE A 52 3.92 -6.77 -3.81
C PHE A 52 4.17 -7.89 -2.81
N THR A 53 3.39 -8.96 -2.92
CA THR A 53 3.61 -10.24 -2.23
C THR A 53 3.32 -11.39 -3.20
N ILE A 54 3.58 -12.62 -2.79
CA ILE A 54 3.41 -13.83 -3.63
C ILE A 54 2.30 -14.77 -3.12
N GLY A 55 1.25 -14.21 -2.51
CA GLY A 55 0.03 -14.95 -2.15
C GLY A 55 -0.23 -14.92 -0.66
N ARG A 56 0.09 -16.02 0.05
CA ARG A 56 -0.07 -16.10 1.50
C ARG A 56 0.72 -15.00 2.20
N GLY A 57 0.11 -14.34 3.19
CA GLY A 57 0.71 -13.21 3.90
C GLY A 57 0.34 -11.84 3.34
N ASN A 58 -0.30 -11.74 2.16
CA ASN A 58 -0.78 -10.45 1.65
C ASN A 58 -1.76 -9.77 2.63
N GLU A 59 -2.58 -10.58 3.31
CA GLU A 59 -3.53 -10.10 4.32
C GLU A 59 -2.83 -9.43 5.52
N LEU A 60 -1.59 -9.81 5.83
CA LEU A 60 -0.80 -9.17 6.89
C LEU A 60 -0.36 -7.76 6.47
N CYS A 61 0.04 -7.61 5.21
CA CYS A 61 0.34 -6.28 4.64
C CYS A 61 -0.91 -5.39 4.62
N VAL A 62 -2.08 -5.93 4.26
CA VAL A 62 -3.37 -5.22 4.35
C VAL A 62 -3.66 -4.76 5.80
N ALA A 63 -3.48 -5.65 6.77
CA ALA A 63 -3.65 -5.31 8.18
C ALA A 63 -2.66 -4.21 8.64
N ALA A 64 -1.41 -4.25 8.18
CA ALA A 64 -0.42 -3.22 8.46
C ALA A 64 -0.84 -1.84 7.91
N VAL A 65 -1.41 -1.78 6.70
CA VAL A 65 -1.97 -0.53 6.15
C VAL A 65 -3.08 0.00 7.05
N HIS A 66 -4.01 -0.87 7.50
CA HIS A 66 -5.07 -0.46 8.42
C HIS A 66 -4.51 0.06 9.75
N ALA A 67 -3.48 -0.58 10.29
CA ALA A 67 -2.83 -0.16 11.52
C ALA A 67 -2.16 1.21 11.39
N LEU A 68 -1.59 1.53 10.22
CA LEU A 68 -0.84 2.77 9.99
C LEU A 68 -1.69 3.91 9.42
N LYS A 69 -2.90 3.65 8.93
CA LYS A 69 -3.67 4.64 8.15
C LYS A 69 -3.91 5.95 8.91
N PHE A 70 -4.03 5.90 10.24
CA PHE A 70 -4.28 7.07 11.07
C PHE A 70 -3.18 8.14 10.97
N LEU A 71 -1.94 7.75 10.63
CA LEU A 71 -0.81 8.66 10.44
C LEU A 71 -0.97 9.55 9.19
N LEU A 72 -1.83 9.13 8.24
CA LEU A 72 -2.04 9.78 6.95
C LEU A 72 -3.28 10.68 6.93
N ILE A 73 -4.28 10.40 7.75
CA ILE A 73 -5.55 11.14 7.75
C ILE A 73 -5.30 12.62 8.07
N ASN A 74 -5.97 13.50 7.33
CA ASN A 74 -5.88 14.97 7.39
C ASN A 74 -4.54 15.59 7.00
N LYS A 75 -3.54 14.80 6.59
CA LYS A 75 -2.28 15.36 6.06
C LYS A 75 -2.54 16.07 4.74
N ASP A 76 -1.93 17.24 4.58
CA ASP A 76 -1.97 18.03 3.34
C ASP A 76 -0.79 17.69 2.43
N LEU A 77 -1.04 17.62 1.12
CA LEU A 77 -0.01 17.28 0.13
C LEU A 77 1.16 18.27 0.13
N VAL A 78 0.91 19.58 0.31
CA VAL A 78 1.98 20.60 0.34
C VAL A 78 2.84 20.41 1.57
N GLU A 79 2.25 20.08 2.73
CA GLU A 79 3.00 19.78 3.95
C GLU A 79 3.89 18.54 3.78
N ILE A 80 3.34 17.47 3.20
CA ILE A 80 4.07 16.22 2.91
C ILE A 80 5.26 16.50 1.98
N THR A 81 5.01 17.18 0.86
CA THR A 81 6.00 17.37 -0.20
C THR A 81 7.03 18.45 0.10
N ARG A 82 6.74 19.37 1.03
CA ARG A 82 7.71 20.37 1.49
C ARG A 82 8.96 19.71 2.11
N ASN A 83 8.80 18.59 2.79
CA ASN A 83 9.93 17.78 3.27
C ASN A 83 9.54 16.31 3.39
N MET A 84 9.71 15.57 2.29
CA MET A 84 9.31 14.17 2.21
C MET A 84 10.11 13.26 3.17
N GLY A 85 11.35 13.63 3.51
CA GLY A 85 12.18 12.87 4.46
C GLY A 85 11.67 12.95 5.89
N VAL A 86 11.18 14.12 6.32
CA VAL A 86 10.51 14.28 7.63
C VAL A 86 9.20 13.49 7.66
N PHE A 87 8.41 13.58 6.60
CA PHE A 87 7.17 12.80 6.48
C PHE A 87 7.45 11.29 6.55
N TRP A 88 8.44 10.80 5.80
CA TRP A 88 8.81 9.38 5.83
C TRP A 88 9.20 8.93 7.23
N ARG A 89 10.03 9.70 7.95
CA ARG A 89 10.39 9.40 9.35
C ARG A 89 9.17 9.36 10.27
N SER A 90 8.15 10.17 10.05
CA SER A 90 6.91 10.12 10.85
C SER A 90 6.07 8.86 10.62
N LEU A 91 6.32 8.10 9.55
CA LEU A 91 5.61 6.86 9.24
C LEU A 91 6.30 5.62 9.78
N VAL A 92 7.62 5.66 9.97
CA VAL A 92 8.45 4.48 10.21
C VAL A 92 9.43 4.63 11.38
N GLY A 93 9.51 5.82 11.97
CA GLY A 93 10.32 6.09 13.16
C GLY A 93 9.50 5.95 14.43
N ASP A 94 10.14 5.41 15.47
CA ASP A 94 9.67 5.41 16.86
C ASP A 94 10.17 6.64 17.63
#